data_AF-J3F393-F1
#
_entry.id   AF-J3F393-F1
#
_cell.length_a   1.000
_cell.length_b   1.000
_cell.length_c   1.000
_cell.angle_alpha   90.00
_cell.angle_beta   90.00
_cell.angle_gamma   90.00
#
_symmetry.space_group_name_H-M   'P 1'
#
loop_
_entity.id
_entity.type
_entity.pdbx_description
1 polymer ?
#
loop_
_entity_poly.entity_id
_entity_poly.type
_entity_poly.pdbx_seq_one_letter_code
_entity_poly.pdbx_strand_id
1 'polypeptide(L)'
;VDKVSSGMLVAIIAVLTACFVASAISGIEKGIQWLSNINMVLAVLLAIIVFVGGPTLFILNIIPSAIGDFIDELPAMASRTAAVGNKDMSEWLSSWTIFYWAWWISWTPFVGMFIARISRGRTIRQFVTGVMFVPSVVSLIWFAIFGGGAIGLQERAERAGRTADALVHLKADGTPDVNFDTVLFDLLNAMPVHRAVLIVLMVLAVVLVAIFFVTGADSASIVMGGLSEKGAIEPSRFTVVFWGVATGGVASAMLLAGGDDPAEVLTGLRDITIVSALPFVFVMLLLCVSLYKDLNNDPMLLRHSLANQVLVDSVTTAVTAADEPHEVEAIELHTTLSSTSASEDKQGGCGDVGREPVPDVDGSADGGAADSDGEQSR
;
A
#
# COMPACT_ATOMS: atom_id res chain seq x y z
N VAL A 1 -37.35 -0.20 12.32
CA VAL A 1 -36.75 -0.80 11.11
C VAL A 1 -36.36 -2.20 11.52
N ASP A 2 -37.00 -3.20 10.92
CA ASP A 2 -36.82 -4.61 11.29
C ASP A 2 -35.34 -5.01 11.19
N LYS A 3 -34.86 -5.85 12.11
CA LYS A 3 -33.48 -6.35 12.10
C LYS A 3 -33.17 -6.94 10.73
N VAL A 4 -32.17 -6.38 10.05
CA VAL A 4 -31.70 -6.90 8.77
C VAL A 4 -31.23 -8.33 8.99
N SER A 5 -31.83 -9.30 8.29
CA SER A 5 -31.45 -10.70 8.42
C SER A 5 -30.05 -10.93 7.87
N SER A 6 -29.27 -11.76 8.56
CA SER A 6 -27.96 -12.28 8.11
C SER A 6 -27.99 -12.78 6.66
N GLY A 7 -29.11 -13.36 6.20
CA GLY A 7 -29.28 -13.78 4.81
C GLY A 7 -29.27 -12.64 3.79
N MET A 8 -29.79 -11.47 4.15
CA MET A 8 -29.76 -10.28 3.26
C MET A 8 -28.34 -9.71 3.15
N LEU A 9 -27.58 -9.70 4.24
CA LEU A 9 -26.19 -9.26 4.24
C LEU A 9 -25.30 -10.18 3.40
N VAL A 10 -25.48 -11.51 3.52
CA VAL A 10 -24.81 -12.49 2.65
C VAL A 10 -25.22 -12.30 1.19
N ALA A 11 -26.49 -12.01 0.91
CA ALA A 11 -26.94 -11.73 -0.45
C ALA A 11 -26.27 -10.47 -1.03
N ILE A 12 -26.08 -9.42 -0.24
CA ILE A 12 -25.34 -8.21 -0.67
C ILE A 12 -23.89 -8.58 -0.99
N ILE A 13 -23.19 -9.30 -0.11
CA ILE A 13 -21.81 -9.75 -0.36
C ILE A 13 -21.74 -10.60 -1.62
N ALA A 14 -22.69 -11.52 -1.82
CA ALA A 14 -22.75 -12.37 -3.00
C ALA A 14 -22.95 -11.55 -4.29
N VAL A 15 -23.83 -10.55 -4.28
CA VAL A 15 -24.05 -9.65 -5.43
C VAL A 15 -22.78 -8.84 -5.73
N LEU A 16 -22.15 -8.25 -4.71
CA LEU A 16 -20.91 -7.49 -4.89
C LEU A 16 -19.76 -8.37 -5.39
N THR A 17 -19.65 -9.60 -4.87
CA THR A 17 -18.66 -10.59 -5.32
C THR A 17 -18.94 -10.99 -6.76
N ALA A 18 -20.19 -11.20 -7.15
CA ALA A 18 -20.57 -11.50 -8.53
C ALA A 18 -20.25 -10.34 -9.49
N CYS A 19 -20.51 -9.09 -9.08
CA CYS A 19 -20.12 -7.90 -9.85
C CYS A 19 -18.61 -7.83 -10.06
N PHE A 20 -17.82 -8.10 -9.01
CA PHE A 20 -16.37 -8.20 -9.11
C PHE A 20 -15.94 -9.34 -10.05
N VAL A 21 -16.48 -10.55 -9.91
CA VAL A 21 -16.12 -11.70 -10.75
C VAL A 21 -16.44 -11.43 -12.22
N ALA A 22 -17.60 -10.82 -12.50
CA ALA A 22 -17.95 -10.37 -13.84
C ALA A 22 -16.91 -9.37 -14.38
N SER A 23 -16.46 -8.42 -13.55
CA SER A 23 -15.39 -7.48 -13.89
C SER A 23 -14.08 -8.22 -14.23
N ALA A 24 -13.63 -9.13 -13.37
CA ALA A 24 -12.39 -9.87 -13.54
C ALA A 24 -12.37 -10.77 -14.80
N ILE A 25 -13.51 -11.41 -15.14
CA ILE A 25 -13.61 -12.29 -16.31
C ILE A 25 -13.72 -11.48 -17.61
N SER A 26 -14.43 -10.34 -17.56
CA SER A 26 -14.68 -9.50 -18.74
C SER A 26 -13.42 -8.87 -19.33
N GLY A 27 -12.29 -8.87 -18.61
CA GLY A 27 -11.04 -8.26 -19.07
C GLY A 27 -11.17 -6.75 -19.29
N ILE A 28 -12.15 -6.11 -18.62
CA ILE A 28 -12.42 -4.68 -18.72
C ILE A 28 -11.44 -3.92 -17.82
N GLU A 29 -10.14 -4.01 -18.12
CA GLU A 29 -9.09 -3.25 -17.43
C GLU A 29 -9.40 -1.73 -17.47
N LYS A 30 -9.89 -1.27 -18.63
CA LYS A 30 -10.30 0.13 -18.82
C LYS A 30 -11.52 0.53 -17.99
N GLY A 31 -12.47 -0.37 -17.76
CA GLY A 31 -13.68 -0.02 -17.00
C GLY A 31 -13.45 -0.07 -15.50
N ILE A 32 -12.55 -0.93 -14.99
CA ILE A 32 -12.11 -0.84 -13.59
C ILE A 32 -11.40 0.50 -13.34
N GLN A 33 -10.50 0.89 -14.25
CA GLN A 33 -9.83 2.18 -14.16
C GLN A 33 -10.83 3.35 -14.20
N TRP A 34 -11.83 3.29 -15.09
CA TRP A 34 -12.87 4.30 -15.19
C TRP A 34 -13.75 4.36 -13.94
N LEU A 35 -14.13 3.19 -13.42
CA LEU A 35 -14.93 3.06 -12.22
C LEU A 35 -14.19 3.61 -10.99
N SER A 36 -12.89 3.33 -10.86
CA SER A 36 -12.04 3.88 -9.80
C SER A 36 -11.90 5.41 -9.92
N ASN A 37 -11.69 5.95 -11.12
CA ASN A 37 -11.60 7.39 -11.34
C ASN A 37 -12.93 8.10 -11.03
N ILE A 38 -14.06 7.53 -11.45
CA ILE A 38 -15.39 8.03 -11.11
C ILE A 38 -15.59 7.99 -9.61
N ASN A 39 -15.19 6.91 -8.95
CA ASN A 39 -15.29 6.76 -7.50
C ASN A 39 -14.55 7.89 -6.77
N MET A 40 -13.35 8.23 -7.22
CA MET A 40 -12.59 9.36 -6.65
C MET A 40 -13.29 10.70 -6.84
N VAL A 41 -13.86 10.96 -8.02
CA VAL A 41 -14.64 12.18 -8.27
C VAL A 41 -15.89 12.23 -7.40
N LEU A 42 -16.61 11.11 -7.28
CA LEU A 42 -17.81 11.00 -6.46
C LEU A 42 -17.49 11.17 -4.97
N ALA A 43 -16.36 10.64 -4.49
CA ALA A 43 -15.93 10.78 -3.10
C ALA A 43 -15.56 12.23 -2.78
N VAL A 44 -14.84 12.91 -3.69
CA VAL A 44 -14.54 14.34 -3.57
C VAL A 44 -15.82 15.18 -3.61
N LEU A 45 -16.75 14.86 -4.51
CA LEU A 45 -18.04 15.53 -4.59
C LEU A 45 -18.84 15.38 -3.28
N LEU A 46 -18.91 14.16 -2.73
CA LEU A 46 -19.54 13.91 -1.45
C LEU A 46 -18.88 14.72 -0.34
N ALA A 47 -17.54 14.73 -0.27
CA ALA A 47 -16.80 15.50 0.71
C ALA A 47 -17.07 17.01 0.59
N ILE A 48 -17.14 17.55 -0.63
CA ILE A 48 -17.50 18.96 -0.86
C ILE A 48 -18.92 19.26 -0.37
N ILE A 49 -19.88 18.38 -0.66
CA ILE A 49 -21.27 18.59 -0.22
C ILE A 49 -21.36 18.55 1.31
N VAL A 50 -20.67 17.62 1.96
CA VAL A 50 -20.61 17.54 3.44
C VAL A 50 -19.89 18.76 4.02
N PHE A 51 -18.82 19.24 3.38
CA PHE A 51 -18.08 20.42 3.81
C PHE A 51 -18.92 21.70 3.76
N VAL A 52 -19.69 21.89 2.67
CA VAL A 52 -20.53 23.08 2.47
C VAL A 52 -21.85 22.98 3.24
N GLY A 53 -22.46 21.80 3.29
CA GLY A 53 -23.70 21.55 4.02
C GLY A 53 -23.51 21.48 5.53
N GLY A 54 -22.33 21.04 5.97
CA GLY A 54 -21.97 20.91 7.37
C GLY A 54 -21.47 22.21 8.03
N PRO A 55 -20.85 22.12 9.21
CA PRO A 55 -20.32 23.28 9.92
C PRO A 55 -18.98 23.75 9.31
N THR A 56 -19.00 24.35 8.13
CA THR A 56 -17.80 24.70 7.33
C THR A 56 -16.71 25.44 8.13
N LEU A 57 -17.06 26.48 8.89
CA LEU A 57 -16.09 27.22 9.70
C LEU A 57 -15.45 26.36 10.80
N PHE A 58 -16.23 25.46 11.40
CA PHE A 58 -15.71 24.51 12.39
C PHE A 58 -14.73 23.54 11.74
N ILE A 59 -15.08 22.99 10.57
CA ILE A 59 -14.20 22.08 9.81
C ILE A 59 -12.89 22.79 9.43
N LEU A 60 -12.93 24.06 9.01
CA LEU A 60 -11.71 24.81 8.70
C LEU A 60 -10.85 25.07 9.94
N ASN A 61 -11.47 25.32 11.09
CA ASN A 61 -10.76 25.57 12.35
C ASN A 61 -10.17 24.30 12.96
N ILE A 62 -10.79 23.12 12.75
CA ILE A 62 -10.27 21.87 13.30
C ILE A 62 -9.01 21.39 12.58
N ILE A 63 -8.78 21.78 11.31
CA ILE A 63 -7.62 21.32 10.54
C ILE A 63 -6.30 21.76 11.19
N PRO A 64 -6.05 23.06 11.48
CA PRO A 64 -4.84 23.47 12.18
C PRO A 64 -4.72 22.87 13.59
N SER A 65 -5.83 22.78 14.32
CA SER A 65 -5.86 22.17 15.66
C SER A 65 -5.42 20.72 15.60
N ALA A 66 -6.04 19.91 14.74
CA ALA A 66 -5.74 18.49 14.59
C ALA A 66 -4.26 18.23 14.23
N ILE A 67 -3.64 19.11 13.43
CA ILE A 67 -2.20 19.01 13.15
C ILE A 67 -1.38 19.29 14.42
N GLY A 68 -1.70 20.38 15.13
CA GLY A 68 -1.03 20.76 16.37
C GLY A 68 -1.15 19.68 17.45
N ASP A 69 -2.38 19.23 17.69
CA ASP A 69 -2.74 18.20 18.67
C ASP A 69 -2.08 16.86 18.32
N PHE A 70 -2.06 16.48 17.03
CA PHE A 70 -1.37 15.26 16.61
C PHE A 70 0.13 15.31 16.92
N ILE A 71 0.80 16.45 16.68
CA ILE A 71 2.22 16.60 16.97
C ILE A 71 2.49 16.58 18.48
N ASP A 72 1.65 17.26 19.27
CA ASP A 72 1.79 17.33 20.73
C ASP A 72 1.56 15.97 21.40
N GLU A 73 0.50 15.26 20.99
CA GLU A 73 0.11 13.99 21.60
C GLU A 73 0.86 12.77 21.05
N LEU A 74 1.59 12.90 19.92
CA LEU A 74 2.25 11.77 19.26
C LEU A 74 3.10 10.91 20.21
N PRO A 75 3.97 11.47 21.08
CA PRO A 75 4.78 10.64 21.98
C PRO A 75 3.92 9.86 22.98
N ALA A 76 2.84 10.48 23.48
CA ALA A 76 1.93 9.85 24.44
C ALA A 76 1.09 8.76 23.77
N MET A 77 0.65 8.97 22.53
CA MET A 77 -0.09 7.97 21.75
C MET A 77 0.82 6.78 21.39
N ALA A 78 2.06 7.05 20.95
CA ALA A 78 3.01 6.01 20.55
C ALA A 78 3.49 5.13 21.71
N SER A 79 3.52 5.64 22.93
CA SER A 79 3.95 4.91 24.14
C SER A 79 2.79 4.33 24.97
N ARG A 80 1.54 4.53 24.54
CA ARG A 80 0.37 4.02 25.26
C ARG A 80 0.34 2.49 25.20
N THR A 81 0.35 1.85 26.37
CA THR A 81 0.26 0.39 26.50
C THR A 81 -0.76 0.00 27.57
N ALA A 82 -1.19 -1.26 27.55
CA ALA A 82 -2.10 -1.80 28.57
C ALA A 82 -1.51 -1.78 30.00
N ALA A 83 -0.22 -1.55 30.16
CA ALA A 83 0.45 -1.53 31.47
C ALA A 83 0.21 -0.22 32.25
N VAL A 84 -0.12 0.87 31.56
CA VAL A 84 -0.25 2.22 32.17
C VAL A 84 -1.71 2.60 32.41
N GLY A 85 -2.65 1.82 31.87
CA GLY A 85 -4.09 2.09 31.91
C GLY A 85 -4.88 1.14 32.80
N ASN A 86 -6.15 1.47 33.02
CA ASN A 86 -7.13 0.56 33.62
C ASN A 86 -7.60 -0.49 32.60
N LYS A 87 -8.50 -1.39 33.02
CA LYS A 87 -9.08 -2.42 32.15
C LYS A 87 -9.74 -1.80 30.91
N ASP A 88 -10.47 -0.70 31.09
CA ASP A 88 -11.16 0.02 30.01
C ASP A 88 -10.17 0.53 28.95
N MET A 89 -8.99 1.00 29.37
CA MET A 89 -7.94 1.42 28.46
C MET A 89 -7.38 0.26 27.64
N SER A 90 -7.22 -0.92 28.25
CA SER A 90 -6.80 -2.12 27.51
C SER A 90 -7.84 -2.56 26.49
N GLU A 91 -9.13 -2.52 26.86
CA GLU A 91 -10.24 -2.83 25.95
C GLU A 91 -10.34 -1.80 24.80
N TRP A 92 -10.11 -0.51 25.10
CA TRP A 92 -10.02 0.55 24.10
C TRP A 92 -8.82 0.37 23.15
N LEU A 93 -7.64 0.05 23.68
CA LEU A 93 -6.45 -0.20 22.86
C LEU A 93 -6.64 -1.38 21.90
N SER A 94 -7.28 -2.46 22.38
CA SER A 94 -7.59 -3.63 21.56
C SER A 94 -8.55 -3.29 20.42
N SER A 95 -9.62 -2.54 20.73
CA SER A 95 -10.66 -2.20 19.76
C SER A 95 -10.28 -1.12 18.74
N TRP A 96 -9.27 -0.30 19.03
CA TRP A 96 -8.82 0.80 18.16
C TRP A 96 -7.37 0.63 17.69
N THR A 97 -6.39 0.97 18.54
CA THR A 97 -4.99 1.10 18.12
C THR A 97 -4.39 -0.23 17.65
N ILE A 98 -4.55 -1.30 18.43
CA ILE A 98 -4.01 -2.63 18.12
C ILE A 98 -4.73 -3.21 16.90
N PHE A 99 -6.05 -3.06 16.83
CA PHE A 99 -6.83 -3.45 15.66
C PHE A 99 -6.34 -2.75 14.38
N TYR A 100 -6.18 -1.42 14.38
CA TYR A 100 -5.69 -0.72 13.20
C TYR A 100 -4.25 -1.12 12.83
N TRP A 101 -3.35 -1.31 13.80
CA TRP A 101 -2.02 -1.85 13.52
C TRP A 101 -2.07 -3.23 12.87
N ALA A 102 -2.86 -4.15 13.39
CA ALA A 102 -3.04 -5.47 12.78
C ALA A 102 -3.62 -5.36 11.37
N TRP A 103 -4.67 -4.55 11.19
CA TRP A 103 -5.30 -4.33 9.89
C TRP A 103 -4.29 -3.79 8.88
N TRP A 104 -3.59 -2.69 9.18
CA TRP A 104 -2.61 -2.12 8.26
C TRP A 104 -1.49 -3.11 7.91
N ILE A 105 -0.97 -3.85 8.90
CA ILE A 105 0.05 -4.88 8.69
C ILE A 105 -0.45 -5.98 7.76
N SER A 106 -1.67 -6.48 7.96
CA SER A 106 -2.26 -7.53 7.09
C SER A 106 -2.42 -7.07 5.63
N TRP A 107 -2.54 -5.76 5.38
CA TRP A 107 -2.69 -5.18 4.05
C TRP A 107 -1.35 -4.78 3.40
N THR A 108 -0.24 -4.79 4.13
CA THR A 108 1.06 -4.37 3.58
C THR A 108 1.53 -5.15 2.35
N PRO A 109 1.31 -6.47 2.17
CA PRO A 109 1.68 -7.16 0.93
C PRO A 109 0.96 -6.58 -0.29
N PHE A 110 -0.34 -6.33 -0.13
CA PHE A 110 -1.21 -5.80 -1.17
C PHE A 110 -0.81 -4.36 -1.53
N VAL A 111 -0.79 -3.48 -0.53
CA VAL A 111 -0.50 -2.06 -0.72
C VAL A 111 0.96 -1.86 -1.17
N GLY A 112 1.90 -2.59 -0.59
CA GLY A 112 3.33 -2.50 -0.94
C GLY A 112 3.60 -2.84 -2.41
N MET A 113 3.01 -3.93 -2.91
CA MET A 113 3.12 -4.31 -4.32
C MET A 113 2.50 -3.28 -5.25
N PHE A 114 1.32 -2.75 -4.90
CA PHE A 114 0.66 -1.71 -5.68
C PHE A 114 1.52 -0.44 -5.78
N ILE A 115 1.98 0.07 -4.63
CA ILE A 115 2.79 1.30 -4.59
C ILE A 115 4.13 1.08 -5.31
N ALA A 116 4.77 -0.09 -5.17
CA ALA A 116 6.01 -0.41 -5.87
C ALA A 116 5.83 -0.33 -7.41
N ARG A 117 4.73 -0.87 -7.95
CA ARG A 117 4.44 -0.86 -9.39
C ARG A 117 4.31 0.57 -9.94
N ILE A 118 3.60 1.45 -9.24
CA ILE A 118 3.38 2.83 -9.69
C ILE A 118 4.56 3.77 -9.38
N SER A 119 5.57 3.29 -8.66
CA SER A 119 6.73 4.10 -8.21
C SER A 119 8.01 3.86 -9.01
N ARG A 120 7.94 3.15 -10.14
CA ARG A 120 9.10 2.89 -11.01
C ARG A 120 9.75 4.20 -11.47
N GLY A 121 11.06 4.32 -11.25
CA GLY A 121 11.86 5.49 -11.65
C GLY A 121 11.87 6.66 -10.65
N ARG A 122 11.27 6.49 -9.46
CA ARG A 122 11.35 7.48 -8.37
C ARG A 122 12.58 7.24 -7.50
N THR A 123 13.16 8.29 -6.94
CA THR A 123 14.18 8.13 -5.89
C THR A 123 13.53 7.62 -4.61
N ILE A 124 14.28 6.91 -3.76
CA ILE A 124 13.78 6.41 -2.48
C ILE A 124 13.22 7.56 -1.62
N ARG A 125 13.87 8.73 -1.64
CA ARG A 125 13.38 9.92 -0.92
C ARG A 125 12.02 10.39 -1.44
N GLN A 126 11.87 10.53 -2.76
CA GLN A 126 10.59 10.94 -3.37
C GLN A 126 9.49 9.93 -3.06
N PHE A 127 9.82 8.64 -3.12
CA PHE A 127 8.91 7.55 -2.78
C PHE A 127 8.43 7.65 -1.32
N VAL A 128 9.36 7.68 -0.36
CA VAL A 128 9.02 7.71 1.07
C VAL A 128 8.23 8.96 1.43
N THR A 129 8.67 10.15 0.98
CA THR A 129 7.95 11.40 1.26
C THR A 129 6.56 11.41 0.61
N GLY A 130 6.44 10.94 -0.64
CA GLY A 130 5.14 10.90 -1.33
C GLY A 130 4.14 9.95 -0.67
N VAL A 131 4.59 8.75 -0.32
CA VAL A 131 3.76 7.70 0.31
C VAL A 131 3.34 8.09 1.73
N MET A 132 4.17 8.81 2.47
CA MET A 132 3.78 9.28 3.81
C MET A 132 2.89 10.52 3.75
N PHE A 133 3.24 11.52 2.94
CA PHE A 133 2.60 12.83 3.02
C PHE A 133 1.24 12.88 2.30
N VAL A 134 1.14 12.35 1.08
CA VAL A 134 -0.08 12.47 0.27
C VAL A 134 -1.28 11.77 0.95
N PRO A 135 -1.19 10.51 1.38
CA PRO A 135 -2.30 9.84 2.06
C PRO A 135 -2.64 10.46 3.42
N SER A 136 -1.65 11.00 4.13
CA SER A 136 -1.88 11.67 5.43
C SER A 136 -2.69 12.96 5.26
N VAL A 137 -2.39 13.77 4.24
CA VAL A 137 -3.17 14.98 3.94
C VAL A 137 -4.59 14.64 3.53
N VAL A 138 -4.77 13.63 2.66
CA VAL A 138 -6.11 13.18 2.25
C VAL A 138 -6.90 12.69 3.46
N SER A 139 -6.28 11.88 4.34
CA SER A 139 -6.91 11.40 5.57
C SER A 139 -7.27 12.53 6.52
N LEU A 140 -6.36 13.49 6.74
CA LEU A 140 -6.62 14.68 7.56
C LEU A 140 -7.84 15.45 7.06
N ILE A 141 -7.90 15.75 5.76
CA ILE A 141 -9.03 16.47 5.16
C ILE A 141 -10.32 15.64 5.30
N TRP A 142 -10.27 14.34 5.02
CA TRP A 142 -11.43 13.46 5.12
C TRP A 142 -11.98 13.40 6.56
N PHE A 143 -11.13 13.15 7.55
CA PHE A 143 -11.54 13.12 8.95
C PHE A 143 -11.99 14.49 9.46
N ALA A 144 -11.38 15.59 9.01
CA ALA A 144 -11.85 16.93 9.35
C ALA A 144 -13.25 17.21 8.78
N ILE A 145 -13.54 16.80 7.54
CA ILE A 145 -14.85 17.02 6.90
C ILE A 145 -15.93 16.15 7.55
N PHE A 146 -15.73 14.84 7.62
CA PHE A 146 -16.76 13.92 8.11
C PHE A 146 -16.79 13.85 9.64
N GLY A 147 -15.64 13.61 10.27
CA GLY A 147 -15.52 13.54 11.74
C GLY A 147 -15.70 14.91 12.38
N GLY A 148 -14.98 15.93 11.90
CA GLY A 148 -15.18 17.31 12.36
C GLY A 148 -16.58 17.85 12.01
N GLY A 149 -17.15 17.46 10.88
CA GLY A 149 -18.55 17.76 10.53
C GLY A 149 -19.54 17.18 11.51
N ALA A 150 -19.37 15.91 11.90
CA ALA A 150 -20.19 15.25 12.91
C ALA A 150 -20.05 15.90 14.29
N ILE A 151 -18.82 16.15 14.74
CA ILE A 151 -18.55 16.82 16.02
C ILE A 151 -19.17 18.21 16.06
N GLY A 152 -18.99 19.01 15.00
CA GLY A 152 -19.54 20.37 14.95
C GLY A 152 -21.07 20.39 14.88
N LEU A 153 -21.70 19.35 14.32
CA LEU A 153 -23.16 19.24 14.29
C LEU A 153 -23.72 18.79 15.65
N GLN A 154 -23.07 17.82 16.29
CA GLN A 154 -23.32 17.42 17.68
C GLN A 154 -23.25 18.63 18.61
N GLU A 155 -22.16 19.40 18.56
CA GLU A 155 -21.94 20.57 19.40
C GLU A 155 -23.01 21.65 19.16
N ARG A 156 -23.44 21.86 17.91
CA ARG A 156 -24.54 22.79 17.59
C ARG A 156 -25.88 22.34 18.17
N ALA A 157 -26.18 21.05 18.10
CA ALA A 157 -27.42 20.49 18.65
C ALA A 157 -27.44 20.64 20.18
N GLU A 158 -26.34 20.32 20.85
CA GLU A 158 -26.17 20.48 22.29
C GLU A 158 -26.30 21.94 22.75
N ARG A 159 -25.58 22.87 22.10
CA ARG A 159 -25.65 24.31 22.42
C ARG A 159 -27.04 24.91 22.18
N ALA A 160 -27.78 24.39 21.21
CA ALA A 160 -29.14 24.83 20.92
C ALA A 160 -30.19 24.23 21.88
N GLY A 161 -29.79 23.35 22.80
CA GLY A 161 -30.72 22.59 23.65
C GLY A 161 -31.59 21.61 22.86
N ARG A 162 -31.24 21.32 21.60
CA ARG A 162 -31.96 20.42 20.70
C ARG A 162 -31.31 19.05 20.75
N THR A 163 -31.33 18.43 21.93
CA THR A 163 -30.73 17.10 22.16
C THR A 163 -31.36 16.02 21.28
N ALA A 164 -32.60 16.20 20.80
CA ALA A 164 -33.22 15.31 19.82
C ALA A 164 -32.56 15.34 18.43
N ASP A 165 -31.86 16.42 18.08
CA ASP A 165 -31.14 16.57 16.81
C ASP A 165 -29.66 16.18 16.94
N ALA A 166 -29.22 15.74 18.12
CA ALA A 166 -27.85 15.30 18.36
C ALA A 166 -27.61 13.96 17.65
N LEU A 167 -26.41 13.81 17.07
CA LEU A 167 -25.99 12.58 16.39
C LEU A 167 -25.72 11.44 17.37
N VAL A 168 -25.27 11.78 18.57
CA VAL A 168 -24.90 10.83 19.62
C VAL A 168 -25.64 11.18 20.90
N HIS A 169 -26.24 10.18 21.52
CA HIS A 169 -26.83 10.28 22.84
C HIS A 169 -26.00 9.47 23.83
N LEU A 170 -26.01 9.86 25.11
CA LEU A 170 -25.40 9.07 26.16
C LEU A 170 -26.42 8.07 26.70
N LYS A 171 -26.00 6.82 26.85
CA LYS A 171 -26.74 5.79 27.58
C LYS A 171 -26.78 6.12 29.07
N ALA A 172 -27.63 5.39 29.81
CA ALA A 172 -27.80 5.58 31.25
C ALA A 172 -26.51 5.34 32.06
N ASP A 173 -25.55 4.59 31.52
CA ASP A 173 -24.24 4.32 32.11
C ASP A 173 -23.15 5.34 31.72
N GLY A 174 -23.52 6.38 30.95
CA GLY A 174 -22.60 7.41 30.48
C GLY A 174 -21.81 7.04 29.22
N THR A 175 -22.06 5.87 28.62
CA THR A 175 -21.42 5.47 27.37
C THR A 175 -22.12 6.06 26.15
N PRO A 176 -21.41 6.38 25.04
CA PRO A 176 -22.03 6.83 23.81
C PRO A 176 -22.92 5.75 23.17
N ASP A 177 -24.16 6.10 22.84
CA ASP A 177 -25.04 5.31 22.00
C ASP A 177 -24.80 5.66 20.54
N VAL A 178 -23.80 5.01 19.94
CA VAL A 178 -23.43 5.19 18.54
C VAL A 178 -23.64 3.87 17.81
N ASN A 179 -24.47 3.89 16.77
CA ASN A 179 -24.55 2.80 15.83
C ASN A 179 -23.54 3.06 14.69
N PHE A 180 -22.42 2.34 14.72
CA PHE A 180 -21.35 2.49 13.73
C PHE A 180 -21.79 2.10 12.30
N ASP A 181 -22.86 1.33 12.14
CA ASP A 181 -23.38 0.92 10.83
C ASP A 181 -24.17 2.06 10.16
N THR A 182 -24.81 2.93 10.95
CA THR A 182 -25.68 4.01 10.45
C THR A 182 -25.07 5.40 10.59
N VAL A 183 -24.01 5.59 11.38
CA VAL A 183 -23.49 6.90 11.76
C VAL A 183 -23.19 7.84 10.58
N LEU A 184 -22.72 7.30 9.45
CA LEU A 184 -22.52 8.09 8.23
C LEU A 184 -23.85 8.64 7.69
N PHE A 185 -24.89 7.81 7.66
CA PHE A 185 -26.22 8.20 7.21
C PHE A 185 -26.88 9.14 8.22
N ASP A 186 -26.66 8.94 9.52
CA ASP A 186 -27.15 9.84 10.56
C ASP A 186 -26.53 11.24 10.40
N LEU A 187 -25.23 11.32 10.14
CA LEU A 187 -24.55 12.58 9.78
C LEU A 187 -25.20 13.23 8.56
N LEU A 188 -25.38 12.47 7.48
CA LEU A 188 -25.98 13.01 6.24
C LEU A 188 -27.42 13.48 6.45
N ASN A 189 -28.18 12.82 7.32
CA ASN A 189 -29.57 13.14 7.62
C ASN A 189 -29.70 14.40 8.48
N ALA A 190 -28.72 14.67 9.34
CA ALA A 190 -28.71 15.85 10.20
C ALA A 190 -28.23 17.12 9.48
N MET A 191 -27.71 17.01 8.24
CA MET A 191 -27.30 18.18 7.48
C MET A 191 -28.50 19.04 7.04
N PRO A 192 -28.40 20.38 7.08
CA PRO A 192 -29.46 21.32 6.67
C PRO A 192 -29.59 21.42 5.14
N VAL A 193 -29.77 20.29 4.45
CA VAL A 193 -29.92 20.22 2.99
C VAL A 193 -31.36 19.88 2.61
N HIS A 194 -31.75 20.24 1.39
CA HIS A 194 -33.08 19.91 0.89
C HIS A 194 -33.28 18.38 0.81
N ARG A 195 -34.49 17.88 1.11
CA ARG A 195 -34.78 16.43 1.20
C ARG A 195 -34.42 15.65 -0.06
N ALA A 196 -34.58 16.24 -1.25
CA ALA A 196 -34.16 15.59 -2.49
C ALA A 196 -32.63 15.40 -2.58
N VAL A 197 -31.86 16.39 -2.12
CA VAL A 197 -30.39 16.32 -2.07
C VAL A 197 -29.94 15.25 -1.08
N LEU A 198 -30.61 15.16 0.08
CA LEU A 198 -30.34 14.13 1.08
C LEU A 198 -30.50 12.72 0.50
N ILE A 199 -31.61 12.44 -0.20
CA ILE A 199 -31.83 11.12 -0.83
C ILE A 199 -30.71 10.81 -1.83
N VAL A 200 -30.33 11.78 -2.66
CA VAL A 200 -29.22 11.63 -3.61
C VAL A 200 -27.90 11.33 -2.89
N LEU A 201 -27.63 12.00 -1.76
CA LEU A 201 -26.42 11.76 -0.95
C LEU A 201 -26.39 10.36 -0.33
N MET A 202 -27.52 9.88 0.19
CA MET A 202 -27.60 8.52 0.74
C MET A 202 -27.35 7.47 -0.33
N VAL A 203 -28.00 7.61 -1.50
CA VAL A 203 -27.80 6.70 -2.64
C VAL A 203 -26.35 6.78 -3.13
N LEU A 204 -25.79 8.00 -3.22
CA LEU A 204 -24.40 8.21 -3.59
C LEU A 204 -23.44 7.51 -2.63
N ALA A 205 -23.66 7.62 -1.30
CA ALA A 205 -22.84 6.96 -0.30
C ALA A 205 -22.87 5.43 -0.44
N VAL A 206 -24.06 4.84 -0.67
CA VAL A 206 -24.20 3.39 -0.91
C VAL A 206 -23.46 2.97 -2.18
N VAL A 207 -23.62 3.72 -3.27
CA VAL A 207 -22.93 3.45 -4.55
C VAL A 207 -21.41 3.56 -4.38
N LEU A 208 -20.92 4.58 -3.67
CA LEU A 208 -19.49 4.75 -3.36
C LEU A 208 -18.94 3.54 -2.59
N VAL A 209 -19.62 3.09 -1.54
CA VAL A 209 -19.20 1.92 -0.76
C VAL A 209 -19.17 0.67 -1.64
N ALA A 210 -20.19 0.46 -2.48
CA ALA A 210 -20.23 -0.66 -3.41
C ALA A 210 -19.07 -0.62 -4.44
N ILE A 211 -18.76 0.55 -4.99
CA ILE A 211 -17.64 0.71 -5.92
C ILE A 211 -16.30 0.50 -5.22
N PHE A 212 -16.10 1.06 -4.03
CA PHE A 212 -14.89 0.82 -3.22
C PHE A 212 -14.70 -0.68 -2.93
N PHE A 213 -15.78 -1.38 -2.62
CA PHE A 213 -15.74 -2.83 -2.41
C PHE A 213 -15.28 -3.55 -3.68
N VAL A 214 -15.91 -3.29 -4.84
CA VAL A 214 -15.59 -3.96 -6.10
C VAL A 214 -14.16 -3.65 -6.57
N THR A 215 -13.77 -2.38 -6.55
CA THR A 215 -12.43 -1.93 -7.00
C THR A 215 -11.32 -2.38 -6.04
N GLY A 216 -11.61 -2.41 -4.73
CA GLY A 216 -10.70 -2.95 -3.72
C GLY A 216 -10.51 -4.46 -3.84
N ALA A 217 -11.62 -5.21 -4.00
CA ALA A 217 -11.58 -6.65 -4.21
C ALA A 217 -10.82 -7.03 -5.49
N ASP A 218 -10.99 -6.26 -6.56
CA ASP A 218 -10.28 -6.45 -7.82
C ASP A 218 -8.77 -6.28 -7.67
N SER A 219 -8.35 -5.16 -7.10
CA SER A 219 -6.93 -4.88 -6.86
C SER A 219 -6.30 -5.93 -5.95
N ALA A 220 -6.99 -6.33 -4.88
CA ALA A 220 -6.50 -7.35 -3.95
C ALA A 220 -6.36 -8.72 -4.62
N SER A 221 -7.33 -9.11 -5.45
CA SER A 221 -7.34 -10.40 -6.17
C SER A 221 -6.21 -10.50 -7.19
N ILE A 222 -5.88 -9.41 -7.89
CA ILE A 222 -4.74 -9.36 -8.81
C ILE A 222 -3.42 -9.54 -8.05
N VAL A 223 -3.24 -8.91 -6.88
CA VAL A 223 -2.00 -9.08 -6.10
C VAL A 223 -1.90 -10.50 -5.53
N MET A 224 -2.98 -11.04 -4.96
CA MET A 224 -3.00 -12.43 -4.48
C MET A 224 -2.73 -13.43 -5.61
N GLY A 225 -3.28 -13.19 -6.80
CA GLY A 225 -2.99 -13.97 -7.99
C GLY A 225 -1.51 -13.93 -8.36
N GLY A 226 -0.91 -12.72 -8.40
CA GLY A 226 0.51 -12.57 -8.70
C GLY A 226 1.41 -13.28 -7.68
N LEU A 227 1.09 -13.20 -6.39
CA LEU A 227 1.81 -13.91 -5.33
C LEU A 227 1.68 -15.44 -5.45
N SER A 228 0.55 -15.92 -5.97
CA SER A 228 0.31 -17.35 -6.21
C SER A 228 0.97 -17.88 -7.49
N GLU A 229 1.37 -16.98 -8.40
CA GLU A 229 1.97 -17.30 -9.69
C GLU A 229 3.42 -16.77 -9.80
N LYS A 230 4.24 -17.02 -8.77
CA LYS A 230 5.68 -16.67 -8.74
C LYS A 230 5.99 -15.19 -9.00
N GLY A 231 5.09 -14.29 -8.59
CA GLY A 231 5.25 -12.86 -8.78
C GLY A 231 4.80 -12.35 -10.15
N ALA A 232 3.93 -13.08 -10.86
CA ALA A 232 3.37 -12.65 -12.14
C ALA A 232 2.77 -11.22 -12.05
N ILE A 233 3.15 -10.37 -13.01
CA ILE A 233 2.61 -9.00 -13.11
C ILE A 233 1.14 -9.06 -13.51
N GLU A 234 0.83 -9.92 -14.48
CA GLU A 234 -0.51 -10.26 -14.98
C GLU A 234 -0.81 -11.72 -14.65
N PRO A 235 -1.41 -12.01 -13.48
CA PRO A 235 -1.77 -13.37 -13.11
C PRO A 235 -2.92 -13.91 -13.97
N SER A 236 -3.06 -15.23 -14.01
CA SER A 236 -4.16 -15.86 -14.74
C SER A 236 -5.53 -15.46 -14.16
N ARG A 237 -6.51 -15.28 -15.05
CA ARG A 237 -7.88 -14.90 -14.66
C ARG A 237 -8.51 -15.89 -13.68
N PHE A 238 -8.18 -17.16 -13.80
CA PHE A 238 -8.66 -18.20 -12.90
C PHE A 238 -8.19 -17.94 -11.47
N THR A 239 -6.90 -17.67 -11.27
CA THR A 239 -6.34 -17.40 -9.94
C THR A 239 -6.91 -16.12 -9.33
N VAL A 240 -7.12 -15.07 -10.14
CA VAL A 240 -7.77 -13.82 -9.69
C VAL A 240 -9.21 -14.09 -9.24
N VAL A 241 -10.00 -14.80 -10.05
CA VAL A 241 -11.39 -15.14 -9.71
C VAL A 241 -11.45 -16.03 -8.47
N PHE A 242 -10.56 -17.02 -8.37
CA PHE A 242 -10.47 -17.89 -7.20
C PHE A 242 -10.27 -17.08 -5.92
N TRP A 243 -9.28 -16.17 -5.90
CA TRP A 243 -8.99 -15.38 -4.72
C TRP A 243 -10.12 -14.42 -4.37
N GLY A 244 -10.73 -13.75 -5.34
CA GLY A 244 -11.82 -12.84 -5.02
C GLY A 244 -13.10 -13.56 -4.58
N VAL A 245 -13.42 -14.73 -5.12
CA VAL A 245 -14.51 -15.59 -4.59
C VAL A 245 -14.17 -16.12 -3.21
N ALA A 246 -12.92 -16.54 -2.97
CA ALA A 246 -12.48 -16.98 -1.65
C ALA A 246 -12.59 -15.85 -0.60
N THR A 247 -12.21 -14.62 -0.95
CA THR A 247 -12.37 -13.46 -0.07
C THR A 247 -13.84 -13.14 0.20
N GLY A 248 -14.71 -13.17 -0.81
CA GLY A 248 -16.16 -13.02 -0.62
C GLY A 248 -16.77 -14.15 0.22
N GLY A 249 -16.24 -15.37 0.08
CA GLY A 249 -16.60 -16.53 0.90
C GLY A 249 -16.18 -16.37 2.36
N VAL A 250 -14.95 -15.89 2.62
CA VAL A 250 -14.49 -15.56 3.98
C VAL A 250 -15.37 -14.45 4.56
N ALA A 251 -15.63 -13.36 3.84
CA ALA A 251 -16.49 -12.28 4.31
C ALA A 251 -17.91 -12.78 4.67
N SER A 252 -18.48 -13.66 3.83
CA SER A 252 -19.79 -14.27 4.09
C SER A 252 -19.76 -15.20 5.31
N ALA A 253 -18.73 -16.03 5.44
CA ALA A 253 -18.56 -16.94 6.58
C ALA A 253 -18.37 -16.17 7.89
N MET A 254 -17.61 -15.08 7.86
CA MET A 254 -17.41 -14.19 9.01
C MET A 254 -18.71 -13.51 9.43
N LEU A 255 -19.50 -13.06 8.47
CA LEU A 255 -20.79 -12.45 8.74
C LEU A 255 -21.78 -13.44 9.36
N LEU A 256 -21.79 -14.69 8.87
CA LEU A 256 -22.60 -15.76 9.45
C LEU A 256 -22.11 -16.21 10.84
N ALA A 257 -20.79 -16.15 11.09
CA ALA A 257 -20.20 -16.52 12.37
C ALA A 257 -20.53 -15.51 13.49
N GLY A 258 -20.74 -14.23 13.14
CA GLY A 258 -21.19 -13.20 14.08
C GLY A 258 -22.70 -13.19 14.36
N GLY A 259 -23.46 -14.13 13.79
CA GLY A 259 -24.90 -14.28 14.07
C GLY A 259 -25.76 -13.10 13.61
N ASP A 260 -26.88 -12.86 14.31
CA ASP A 260 -27.84 -11.79 14.01
C ASP A 260 -27.53 -10.45 14.72
N ASP A 261 -26.40 -10.37 15.44
CA ASP A 261 -25.93 -9.13 16.07
C ASP A 261 -24.78 -8.50 15.26
N PRO A 262 -25.01 -7.37 14.59
CA PRO A 262 -23.96 -6.66 13.85
C PRO A 262 -22.72 -6.32 14.69
N ALA A 263 -22.90 -6.11 16.00
CA ALA A 263 -21.78 -5.82 16.91
C ALA A 263 -20.87 -7.04 17.13
N GLU A 264 -21.43 -8.25 17.13
CA GLU A 264 -20.66 -9.49 17.24
C GLU A 264 -19.89 -9.79 15.95
N VAL A 265 -20.48 -9.48 14.78
CA VAL A 265 -19.79 -9.57 13.47
C VAL A 265 -18.54 -8.69 13.45
N LEU A 266 -18.66 -7.43 13.88
CA LEU A 266 -17.53 -6.50 13.90
C LEU A 266 -16.45 -6.94 14.90
N THR A 267 -16.84 -7.47 16.05
CA THR A 267 -15.91 -7.96 17.07
C THR A 267 -15.14 -9.18 16.55
N GLY A 268 -15.83 -10.17 15.96
CA GLY A 268 -15.18 -11.33 15.34
C GLY A 268 -14.24 -10.95 14.18
N LEU A 269 -14.62 -9.95 13.37
CA LEU A 269 -13.77 -9.42 12.30
C LEU A 269 -12.48 -8.79 12.83
N ARG A 270 -12.55 -8.05 13.94
CA ARG A 270 -11.37 -7.45 14.58
C ARG A 270 -10.44 -8.52 15.11
N ASP A 271 -10.97 -9.49 15.85
CA ASP A 271 -10.19 -10.53 16.51
C ASP A 271 -9.44 -11.41 15.51
N ILE A 272 -10.11 -11.86 14.44
CA ILE A 272 -9.43 -12.69 13.42
C ILE A 272 -8.33 -11.90 12.70
N THR A 273 -8.55 -10.60 12.49
CA THR A 273 -7.58 -9.73 11.80
C THR A 273 -6.33 -9.59 12.65
N ILE A 274 -6.49 -9.39 13.96
CA ILE A 274 -5.38 -9.32 14.92
C ILE A 274 -4.59 -10.64 14.92
N VAL A 275 -5.27 -11.77 15.05
CA VAL A 275 -4.61 -13.09 15.07
C VAL A 275 -3.89 -13.38 13.75
N SER A 276 -4.51 -13.04 12.61
CA SER A 276 -3.96 -13.31 11.28
C SER A 276 -2.77 -12.40 10.94
N ALA A 277 -2.73 -11.17 11.46
CA ALA A 277 -1.65 -10.23 11.22
C ALA A 277 -0.39 -10.50 12.06
N LEU A 278 -0.54 -11.17 13.21
CA LEU A 278 0.56 -11.37 14.17
C LEU A 278 1.80 -12.07 13.55
N PRO A 279 1.67 -13.17 12.78
CA PRO A 279 2.83 -13.78 12.12
C PRO A 279 3.51 -12.82 11.12
N PHE A 280 2.71 -11.98 10.47
CA PHE A 280 3.19 -11.04 9.47
C PHE A 280 4.02 -9.90 10.07
N VAL A 281 3.85 -9.59 11.35
CA VAL A 281 4.72 -8.65 12.09
C VAL A 281 6.19 -9.09 12.00
N PHE A 282 6.47 -10.39 12.20
CA PHE A 282 7.83 -10.92 12.11
C PHE A 282 8.38 -10.82 10.68
N VAL A 283 7.53 -11.06 9.67
CA VAL A 283 7.90 -10.88 8.26
C VAL A 283 8.30 -9.43 7.99
N MET A 284 7.53 -8.46 8.50
CA MET A 284 7.84 -7.02 8.36
C MET A 284 9.18 -6.65 9.00
N LEU A 285 9.48 -7.16 10.20
CA LEU A 285 10.77 -6.92 10.85
C LEU A 285 11.94 -7.50 10.04
N LEU A 286 11.77 -8.71 9.48
CA LEU A 286 12.77 -9.31 8.60
C LEU A 286 12.93 -8.51 7.29
N LEU A 287 11.85 -7.97 6.73
CA LEU A 287 11.91 -7.11 5.55
C LEU A 287 12.68 -5.81 5.82
N CYS A 288 12.53 -5.19 7.00
CA CYS A 288 13.33 -4.03 7.39
C CYS A 288 14.83 -4.35 7.39
N VAL A 289 15.22 -5.49 7.98
CA VAL A 289 16.62 -5.93 7.99
C VAL A 289 17.11 -6.27 6.57
N SER A 290 16.28 -6.95 5.77
CA SER A 290 16.59 -7.29 4.40
C SER A 290 16.82 -6.05 3.55
N LEU A 291 15.92 -5.06 3.63
CA LEU A 291 16.02 -3.80 2.89
C LEU A 291 17.27 -3.01 3.29
N TYR A 292 17.57 -2.95 4.59
CA TYR A 292 18.79 -2.31 5.08
C TYR A 292 20.06 -2.97 4.52
N LYS A 293 20.10 -4.31 4.50
CA LYS A 293 21.23 -5.06 3.92
C LYS A 293 21.33 -4.86 2.41
N ASP A 294 20.21 -4.85 1.71
CA ASP A 294 20.17 -4.70 0.25
C ASP A 294 20.67 -3.30 -0.16
N LEU A 295 20.17 -2.26 0.51
CA LEU A 295 20.63 -0.87 0.31
C LEU A 295 22.13 -0.71 0.59
N ASN A 296 22.65 -1.30 1.67
CA ASN A 296 24.07 -1.20 1.98
C ASN A 296 24.98 -1.90 0.95
N ASN A 297 24.44 -2.85 0.18
CA ASN A 297 25.16 -3.52 -0.90
C ASN A 297 24.86 -2.93 -2.29
N ASP A 298 24.17 -1.79 -2.35
CA ASP A 298 23.84 -1.13 -3.61
C ASP A 298 25.13 -0.63 -4.31
N PRO A 299 25.34 -0.95 -5.61
CA PRO A 299 26.53 -0.52 -6.34
C PRO A 299 26.75 0.99 -6.38
N MET A 300 25.69 1.82 -6.36
CA MET A 300 25.85 3.27 -6.32
C MET A 300 26.40 3.73 -4.97
N LEU A 301 25.90 3.14 -3.87
CA LEU A 301 26.41 3.44 -2.52
C LEU A 301 27.85 2.96 -2.33
N LEU A 302 28.16 1.75 -2.81
CA LEU A 302 29.52 1.19 -2.80
C LEU A 302 30.50 2.02 -3.65
N ARG A 303 30.08 2.46 -4.85
CA ARG A 303 30.93 3.34 -5.69
C ARG A 303 31.20 4.67 -5.01
N HIS A 304 30.21 5.26 -4.36
CA HIS A 304 30.37 6.54 -3.66
C HIS A 304 31.29 6.40 -2.43
N SER A 305 31.19 5.31 -1.67
CA SER A 305 32.06 5.07 -0.52
C SER A 305 33.50 4.81 -0.95
N LEU A 306 33.70 3.99 -1.99
CA LEU A 306 35.03 3.73 -2.57
C LEU A 306 35.65 4.99 -3.16
N ALA A 307 34.89 5.79 -3.92
CA ALA A 307 35.39 7.05 -4.48
C ALA A 307 35.85 8.02 -3.39
N ASN A 308 35.07 8.16 -2.30
CA ASN A 308 35.47 8.98 -1.16
C ASN A 308 36.72 8.44 -0.46
N GLN A 309 36.85 7.11 -0.30
CA GLN A 309 38.04 6.51 0.28
C GLN A 309 39.28 6.76 -0.58
N VAL A 310 39.20 6.58 -1.89
CA VAL A 310 40.32 6.85 -2.81
C VAL A 310 40.69 8.33 -2.82
N LEU A 311 39.72 9.24 -2.77
CA LEU A 311 39.98 10.69 -2.67
C LEU A 311 40.70 11.05 -1.36
N VAL A 312 40.24 10.53 -0.23
CA VAL A 312 40.88 10.79 1.06
C VAL A 312 42.28 10.20 1.09
N ASP A 313 42.45 8.97 0.61
CA ASP A 313 43.75 8.29 0.60
C ASP A 313 44.76 8.97 -0.32
N SER A 314 44.34 9.40 -1.52
CA SER A 314 45.19 10.14 -2.45
C SER A 314 45.60 11.52 -1.92
N VAL A 315 44.68 12.27 -1.29
CA VAL A 315 45.01 13.55 -0.65
C VAL A 315 45.93 13.34 0.55
N THR A 316 45.65 12.34 1.39
CA THR A 316 46.49 12.05 2.55
C THR A 316 47.91 11.67 2.12
N THR A 317 48.02 10.80 1.11
CA THR A 317 49.31 10.39 0.50
C THR A 317 50.04 11.58 -0.13
N ALA A 318 49.35 12.46 -0.85
CA ALA A 318 49.96 13.65 -1.43
C ALA A 318 50.47 14.61 -0.34
N VAL A 319 49.74 14.79 0.75
CA VAL A 319 50.13 15.66 1.87
C VAL A 319 51.31 15.08 2.66
N THR A 320 51.32 13.77 2.92
CA THR A 320 52.43 13.12 3.62
C THR A 320 53.69 13.02 2.76
N ALA A 321 53.54 12.86 1.44
CA ALA A 321 54.67 12.87 0.51
C ALA A 321 55.24 14.29 0.27
N ALA A 322 54.41 15.34 0.41
CA ALA A 322 54.84 16.73 0.22
C ALA A 322 55.68 17.30 1.38
N ASP A 323 55.86 16.57 2.48
CA ASP A 323 56.80 16.93 3.57
C ASP A 323 58.26 16.55 3.21
N GLU A 324 58.49 15.88 2.09
CA GLU A 324 59.81 15.73 1.45
C GLU A 324 59.94 16.62 0.19
N PRO A 325 61.08 17.30 -0.03
CA PRO A 325 61.22 18.28 -1.11
C PRO A 325 61.44 17.58 -2.46
N HIS A 326 60.38 17.18 -3.15
CA HIS A 326 60.45 16.68 -4.54
C HIS A 326 59.45 17.37 -5.49
N GLU A 327 59.89 17.57 -6.74
CA GLU A 327 59.14 18.21 -7.82
C GLU A 327 57.79 17.51 -8.05
N VAL A 328 56.73 18.31 -8.13
CA VAL A 328 55.35 17.84 -8.28
C VAL A 328 55.13 17.38 -9.72
N GLU A 329 55.10 16.07 -9.97
CA GLU A 329 54.53 15.51 -11.21
C GLU A 329 53.01 15.35 -11.03
N ALA A 330 52.24 16.03 -11.88
CA ALA A 330 50.79 15.99 -11.85
C ALA A 330 50.27 14.61 -12.25
N ILE A 331 49.55 13.94 -11.35
CA ILE A 331 48.88 12.66 -11.64
C ILE A 331 47.56 12.96 -12.34
N GLU A 332 47.47 12.68 -13.64
CA GLU A 332 46.21 12.70 -14.40
C GLU A 332 45.42 11.40 -14.16
N LEU A 333 44.24 11.54 -13.55
CA LEU A 333 43.28 10.44 -13.33
C LEU A 333 42.48 10.17 -14.61
N HIS A 334 42.88 9.16 -15.37
CA HIS A 334 42.06 8.62 -16.45
C HIS A 334 40.99 7.67 -15.91
N THR A 335 39.73 8.08 -15.94
CA THR A 335 38.59 7.19 -15.72
C THR A 335 38.00 6.79 -17.06
N THR A 336 38.06 5.50 -17.39
CA THR A 336 37.37 4.93 -18.56
C THR A 336 36.07 4.27 -18.13
N LEU A 337 34.97 4.69 -18.76
CA LEU A 337 33.69 4.00 -18.64
C LEU A 337 33.75 2.73 -19.49
N SER A 338 33.75 1.56 -18.84
CA SER A 338 33.54 0.30 -19.56
C SER A 338 32.08 0.23 -20.01
N SER A 339 31.82 0.56 -21.27
CA SER A 339 30.54 0.32 -21.92
C SER A 339 30.49 -1.12 -22.41
N THR A 340 29.80 -1.98 -21.67
CA THR A 340 29.40 -3.29 -22.20
C THR A 340 28.21 -3.08 -23.13
N SER A 341 28.46 -2.97 -24.43
CA SER A 341 27.43 -3.16 -25.46
C SER A 341 27.98 -4.06 -26.55
N ALA A 342 27.68 -5.35 -26.45
CA ALA A 342 27.81 -6.31 -27.52
C ALA A 342 26.48 -6.33 -28.31
N SER A 343 26.54 -5.89 -29.57
CA SER A 343 25.66 -6.27 -30.70
C SER A 343 26.10 -5.39 -31.89
N GLU A 344 26.89 -5.91 -32.83
CA GLU A 344 26.48 -6.68 -34.01
C GLU A 344 26.62 -5.82 -35.29
N ASP A 345 27.24 -6.45 -36.29
CA ASP A 345 27.09 -6.26 -37.73
C ASP A 345 27.74 -5.10 -38.50
N LYS A 346 28.69 -5.54 -39.34
CA LYS A 346 28.84 -5.33 -40.80
C LYS A 346 29.91 -4.38 -41.33
N GLN A 347 30.83 -5.07 -42.04
CA GLN A 347 31.31 -4.81 -43.41
C GLN A 347 32.41 -3.76 -43.65
N GLY A 348 33.59 -4.30 -43.96
CA GLY A 348 34.21 -4.09 -45.27
C GLY A 348 35.47 -3.23 -45.30
N GLY A 349 36.56 -3.78 -45.86
CA GLY A 349 37.65 -2.97 -46.42
C GLY A 349 39.05 -3.52 -46.25
N CYS A 350 39.56 -4.12 -47.32
CA CYS A 350 40.94 -4.59 -47.53
C CYS A 350 42.06 -3.58 -47.17
N GLY A 351 43.22 -4.11 -46.77
CA GLY A 351 44.50 -3.40 -46.73
C GLY A 351 45.64 -4.30 -46.24
N ASP A 352 46.36 -4.89 -47.19
CA ASP A 352 47.43 -5.89 -47.07
C ASP A 352 48.76 -5.32 -46.51
N VAL A 353 49.67 -6.26 -46.19
CA VAL A 353 51.15 -6.24 -46.24
C VAL A 353 51.86 -6.55 -44.91
N GLY A 354 52.49 -7.74 -44.84
CA GLY A 354 53.72 -7.93 -44.07
C GLY A 354 54.04 -9.34 -43.53
N ARG A 355 54.66 -10.19 -44.37
CA ARG A 355 55.53 -11.37 -44.06
C ARG A 355 56.35 -11.23 -42.75
N GLU A 356 56.75 -12.25 -41.97
CA GLU A 356 57.34 -13.59 -42.25
C GLU A 356 57.54 -14.43 -40.92
N PRO A 357 58.21 -15.61 -40.84
CA PRO A 357 57.63 -16.87 -40.32
C PRO A 357 58.28 -17.43 -39.03
N VAL A 358 57.68 -18.49 -38.44
CA VAL A 358 58.29 -19.34 -37.38
C VAL A 358 57.91 -20.82 -37.66
N PRO A 359 58.82 -21.80 -37.45
CA PRO A 359 58.88 -23.03 -38.25
C PRO A 359 58.12 -24.24 -37.66
N ASP A 360 57.79 -25.16 -38.56
CA ASP A 360 57.29 -26.51 -38.29
C ASP A 360 58.33 -27.38 -37.55
N VAL A 361 57.84 -28.20 -36.61
CA VAL A 361 58.50 -29.43 -36.17
C VAL A 361 57.50 -30.57 -36.32
N ASP A 362 57.82 -31.43 -37.30
CA ASP A 362 57.24 -32.75 -37.53
C ASP A 362 57.36 -33.67 -36.31
N GLY A 363 56.38 -34.54 -36.15
CA GLY A 363 56.36 -35.61 -35.15
C GLY A 363 55.25 -36.61 -35.44
N SER A 364 55.38 -37.29 -36.59
CA SER A 364 54.52 -38.32 -37.16
C SER A 364 54.36 -39.60 -36.31
N ALA A 365 53.35 -40.38 -36.74
CA ALA A 365 53.10 -41.82 -36.57
C ALA A 365 52.15 -42.22 -35.43
N ASP A 366 51.23 -43.16 -35.56
CA ASP A 366 50.64 -43.92 -36.69
C ASP A 366 49.54 -44.80 -36.04
N GLY A 367 48.57 -45.28 -36.83
CA GLY A 367 47.98 -46.60 -36.58
C GLY A 367 46.53 -46.70 -36.08
N GLY A 368 45.66 -47.13 -37.01
CA GLY A 368 44.63 -48.17 -36.79
C GLY A 368 43.26 -47.69 -36.28
N ALA A 369 42.23 -47.52 -37.12
CA ALA A 369 41.40 -48.53 -37.80
C ALA A 369 40.30 -49.17 -36.93
N ALA A 370 39.10 -49.24 -37.53
CA ALA A 370 37.93 -50.09 -37.22
C ALA A 370 37.12 -49.74 -35.94
N ASP A 371 35.79 -49.88 -35.86
CA ASP A 371 34.68 -50.15 -36.78
C ASP A 371 33.39 -50.10 -35.91
N SER A 372 32.23 -50.09 -36.56
CA SER A 372 30.93 -50.58 -36.09
C SER A 372 30.09 -49.77 -35.07
N ASP A 373 28.93 -49.33 -35.61
CA ASP A 373 27.57 -49.64 -35.17
C ASP A 373 27.01 -49.16 -33.81
N GLY A 374 25.81 -48.58 -33.91
CA GLY A 374 24.65 -49.27 -33.32
C GLY A 374 23.95 -48.61 -32.13
N GLU A 375 22.84 -47.95 -32.46
CA GLU A 375 21.52 -48.08 -31.81
C GLU A 375 21.22 -47.58 -30.37
N GLN A 376 20.15 -46.78 -30.36
CA GLN A 376 18.94 -46.85 -29.52
C GLN A 376 18.96 -46.45 -28.03
N SER A 377 18.18 -45.39 -27.78
CA SER A 377 17.03 -45.32 -26.85
C SER A 377 17.23 -45.78 -25.40
N ARG A 378 17.13 -44.81 -24.49
CA ARG A 378 16.07 -44.77 -23.48
C ARG A 378 15.83 -43.36 -22.97
#